data_AF-A0ABD6AFV3-F1
#
_entry.id   AF-A0ABD6AFV3-F1
#
_cell.length_a   1.000
_cell.length_b   1.000
_cell.length_c   1.000
_cell.angle_alpha   90.00
_cell.angle_beta   90.00
_cell.angle_gamma   90.00
#
_symmetry.space_group_name_H-M   'P 1'
#
loop_
_entity.id
_entity.type
_entity.pdbx_description
1 polymer ?
#
loop_
_entity_poly.entity_id
_entity_poly.type
_entity_poly.pdbx_seq_one_letter_code
_entity_poly.pdbx_strand_id
1 'polypeptide(L)'
;MLLIVTYSEAARTGLRNLCRRHEEPVVRRFGRAALLDATAYAAFLAVRLRESHGGDVQIERTEPFNEFVALDDSVREAASAYADRDAKSTPYAAFAAGTEHPNPDRLKGEEL
;
A
#
# COMPACT_ATOMS: atom_id res chain seq x y z
N MET A 1 -7.10 3.85 -8.63
CA MET A 1 -5.80 4.46 -8.96
C MET A 1 -4.93 3.43 -9.67
N LEU A 2 -3.82 3.86 -10.29
CA LEU A 2 -2.81 2.95 -10.83
C LEU A 2 -1.58 3.02 -9.92
N LEU A 3 -1.23 1.90 -9.30
CA LEU A 3 0.03 1.76 -8.55
C LEU A 3 1.11 1.26 -9.51
N ILE A 4 2.19 2.02 -9.62
CA ILE A 4 3.38 1.64 -10.39
C ILE A 4 4.50 1.38 -9.40
N VAL A 5 5.14 0.21 -9.48
CA VAL A 5 6.30 -0.16 -8.65
C VAL A 5 7.47 -0.51 -9.56
N THR A 6 8.65 0.03 -9.27
CA THR A 6 9.88 -0.23 -10.03
C THR A 6 10.91 -1.01 -9.22
N TYR A 7 11.54 -1.99 -9.84
CA TYR A 7 12.49 -2.91 -9.19
C TYR A 7 13.96 -2.66 -9.53
N SER A 8 14.28 -2.00 -10.65
CA SER A 8 15.64 -1.61 -11.00
C SER A 8 15.89 -0.10 -10.87
N GLU A 9 17.15 0.28 -10.75
CA GLU A 9 17.57 1.69 -10.69
C GLU A 9 17.19 2.46 -11.97
N ALA A 10 17.29 1.79 -13.14
CA ALA A 10 16.90 2.34 -14.42
C ALA A 10 15.39 2.61 -14.47
N ALA A 11 14.56 1.63 -14.10
CA ALA A 11 13.11 1.78 -14.04
C ALA A 11 12.68 2.88 -13.05
N ARG A 12 13.31 2.92 -11.87
CA ARG A 12 13.07 3.97 -10.85
C ARG A 12 13.39 5.37 -11.38
N THR A 13 14.49 5.50 -12.13
CA THR A 13 14.85 6.77 -12.76
C THR A 13 13.84 7.14 -13.84
N GLY A 14 13.37 6.17 -14.64
CA GLY A 14 12.27 6.34 -15.58
C GLY A 14 10.99 6.83 -14.91
N LEU A 15 10.56 6.20 -13.82
CA LEU A 15 9.39 6.61 -13.05
C LEU A 15 9.53 8.03 -12.49
N ARG A 16 10.71 8.37 -11.95
CA ARG A 16 11.01 9.73 -11.47
C ARG A 16 10.85 10.77 -12.58
N ASN A 17 11.37 10.48 -13.77
CA ASN A 17 11.31 11.38 -14.93
C ASN A 17 9.88 11.52 -15.46
N LEU A 18 9.14 10.40 -15.57
CA LEU A 18 7.73 10.38 -15.92
C LEU A 18 6.93 11.27 -14.98
N CYS A 19 7.09 11.07 -13.66
CA CYS A 19 6.36 11.83 -12.66
C CYS A 19 6.67 13.33 -12.70
N ARG A 20 7.92 13.72 -12.96
CA ARG A 20 8.34 15.13 -13.10
C ARG A 20 7.77 15.80 -14.36
N ARG A 21 7.64 15.05 -15.45
CA ARG A 21 7.16 15.58 -16.74
C ARG A 21 5.64 15.63 -16.81
N HIS A 22 4.97 14.71 -16.13
CA HIS A 22 3.51 14.54 -16.17
C HIS A 22 2.98 14.62 -14.75
N GLU A 23 2.97 15.82 -14.18
CA GLU A 23 2.58 16.00 -12.77
C GLU A 23 1.08 15.83 -12.53
N GLU A 24 0.27 16.25 -13.50
CA GLU A 24 -1.20 16.22 -13.44
C GLU A 24 -1.77 14.83 -13.07
N PRO A 25 -1.41 13.71 -13.74
CA PRO A 25 -1.94 12.40 -13.37
C PRO A 25 -1.33 11.80 -12.09
N VAL A 26 -0.38 12.46 -11.42
CA VAL A 26 0.35 11.88 -10.27
C VAL A 26 -0.32 12.25 -8.96
N VAL A 27 -0.97 11.27 -8.33
CA VAL A 27 -1.62 11.41 -7.02
C VAL A 27 -0.60 11.42 -5.89
N ARG A 28 0.38 10.51 -5.91
CA ARG A 28 1.40 10.40 -4.84
C ARG A 28 2.67 9.71 -5.32
N ARG A 29 3.82 10.09 -4.73
CA ARG A 29 5.15 9.52 -5.03
C ARG A 29 5.74 8.86 -3.77
N PHE A 30 6.34 7.68 -3.91
CA PHE A 30 6.91 6.85 -2.83
C PHE A 30 8.35 6.41 -3.11
N GLY A 31 9.12 7.22 -3.85
CA GLY A 31 10.52 6.92 -4.17
C GLY A 31 10.70 5.87 -5.27
N ARG A 32 10.33 4.60 -5.03
CA ARG A 32 10.34 3.51 -6.03
C ARG A 32 8.97 3.15 -6.58
N ALA A 33 7.93 3.80 -6.07
CA ALA A 33 6.56 3.61 -6.51
C ALA A 33 5.85 4.95 -6.67
N ALA A 34 4.77 4.97 -7.44
CA ALA A 34 3.89 6.12 -7.57
C ALA A 34 2.44 5.65 -7.74
N LEU A 35 1.50 6.44 -7.21
CA LEU A 35 0.09 6.31 -7.52
C LEU A 35 -0.26 7.36 -8.56
N LEU A 36 -0.88 6.92 -9.65
CA LEU A 36 -1.46 7.78 -10.67
C LEU A 36 -2.99 7.65 -10.67
N ASP A 37 -3.65 8.65 -11.24
CA ASP A 37 -5.07 8.58 -11.52
C ASP A 37 -5.40 7.41 -12.45
N ALA A 38 -6.63 6.89 -12.34
CA ALA A 38 -7.11 5.80 -13.18
C ALA A 38 -7.65 6.31 -14.52
N THR A 39 -6.87 7.15 -15.21
CA THR A 39 -7.20 7.69 -16.54
C THR A 39 -6.51 6.90 -17.65
N ALA A 40 -7.05 6.95 -18.86
CA ALA A 40 -6.42 6.33 -20.03
C ALA A 40 -5.01 6.89 -20.29
N TYR A 41 -4.80 8.19 -20.04
CA TYR A 41 -3.50 8.83 -20.19
C TYR A 41 -2.48 8.32 -19.17
N ALA A 42 -2.87 8.21 -17.89
CA ALA A 42 -2.01 7.63 -16.86
C ALA A 42 -1.65 6.16 -17.16
N ALA A 43 -2.63 5.38 -17.64
CA ALA A 43 -2.40 4.00 -18.08
C ALA A 43 -1.40 3.93 -19.24
N PHE A 44 -1.53 4.80 -20.24
CA PHE A 44 -0.57 4.91 -21.33
C PHE A 44 0.85 5.21 -20.83
N LEU A 45 1.00 6.17 -19.92
CA LEU A 45 2.31 6.49 -19.32
C LEU A 45 2.90 5.30 -18.57
N ALA A 46 2.09 4.60 -17.77
CA ALA A 46 2.51 3.43 -17.00
C ALA A 46 2.96 2.28 -17.93
N VAL A 47 2.14 1.93 -18.93
CA VAL A 47 2.45 0.87 -19.89
C VAL A 47 3.71 1.22 -20.69
N ARG A 48 3.86 2.46 -21.16
CA ARG A 48 5.09 2.89 -21.85
C ARG A 48 6.34 2.73 -20.98
N LEU A 49 6.25 3.04 -19.70
CA LEU A 49 7.35 2.83 -18.76
C LEU A 49 7.70 1.34 -18.67
N ARG A 50 6.69 0.45 -18.59
CA ARG A 50 6.87 -1.00 -18.61
C ARG A 50 7.48 -1.50 -19.91
N GLU A 51 7.03 -1.02 -21.08
CA GLU A 51 7.65 -1.38 -22.36
C GLU A 51 9.14 -0.98 -22.43
N SER A 52 9.53 0.07 -21.71
CA SER A 52 10.93 0.54 -21.68
C SER A 52 11.83 -0.24 -20.74
N HIS A 53 11.25 -0.95 -19.75
CA HIS A 53 12.00 -1.56 -18.64
C HIS A 53 11.56 -3.00 -18.31
N GLY A 54 10.62 -3.56 -19.07
CA GLY A 54 10.13 -4.93 -18.94
C GLY A 54 9.59 -5.27 -17.55
N GLY A 55 10.03 -6.42 -17.03
CA GLY A 55 9.62 -6.96 -15.73
C GLY A 55 10.01 -6.12 -14.53
N ASP A 56 10.87 -5.10 -14.70
CA ASP A 56 11.23 -4.17 -13.63
C ASP A 56 10.12 -3.17 -13.30
N VAL A 57 8.98 -3.21 -13.99
CA VAL A 57 7.82 -2.35 -13.76
C VAL A 57 6.58 -3.19 -13.55
N GLN A 58 6.04 -3.13 -12.34
CA GLN A 58 4.72 -3.66 -12.00
C GLN A 58 3.68 -2.54 -12.05
N ILE A 59 2.50 -2.86 -12.58
CA ILE A 59 1.36 -1.95 -12.68
C ILE A 59 0.16 -2.67 -12.11
N GLU A 60 -0.45 -2.11 -11.07
CA GLU A 60 -1.68 -2.62 -10.47
C GLU A 60 -2.77 -1.57 -10.54
N ARG A 61 -4.00 -2.01 -10.82
CA ARG A 61 -5.18 -1.18 -10.59
C ARG A 61 -5.60 -1.37 -9.15
N THR A 62 -5.53 -0.30 -8.36
CA THR A 62 -5.84 -0.33 -6.93
C THR A 62 -7.08 0.48 -6.61
N GLU A 63 -7.75 0.08 -5.54
CA GLU A 63 -8.78 0.86 -4.87
C GLU A 63 -8.33 1.19 -3.43
N PRO A 64 -8.80 2.31 -2.86
CA PRO A 64 -8.56 2.62 -1.46
C PRO A 64 -9.09 1.50 -0.56
N PHE A 65 -8.30 1.10 0.43
CA PHE A 65 -8.74 0.15 1.43
C PHE A 65 -9.72 0.81 2.40
N ASN A 66 -10.95 0.30 2.48
CA ASN A 66 -11.97 0.77 3.42
C ASN A 66 -12.06 -0.18 4.61
N GLU A 67 -11.37 0.15 5.69
CA GLU A 67 -11.31 -0.67 6.91
C GLU A 67 -12.67 -0.91 7.57
N PHE A 68 -13.65 -0.02 7.39
CA PHE A 68 -14.99 -0.17 7.98
C PHE A 68 -15.87 -1.18 7.22
N VAL A 69 -15.45 -1.57 6.02
CA VAL A 69 -16.15 -2.56 5.18
C VAL A 69 -15.37 -3.86 5.14
N ALA A 70 -14.04 -3.78 5.06
CA ALA A 70 -13.17 -4.94 4.88
C ALA A 70 -12.76 -5.64 6.18
N LEU A 71 -12.95 -5.00 7.34
CA LEU A 71 -12.53 -5.57 8.63
C LEU A 71 -13.69 -5.69 9.60
N ASP A 72 -13.65 -6.75 10.40
CA ASP A 72 -14.43 -6.85 11.63
C ASP A 72 -14.04 -5.75 12.60
N ASP A 73 -15.03 -5.22 13.33
CA ASP A 73 -14.84 -4.17 14.33
C ASP A 73 -13.77 -4.53 15.36
N SER A 74 -13.71 -5.80 15.77
CA SER A 74 -12.73 -6.30 16.74
C SER A 74 -11.27 -6.08 16.32
N VAL A 75 -10.97 -6.10 15.01
CA VAL A 75 -9.63 -5.85 14.48
C VAL A 75 -9.29 -4.37 14.61
N ARG A 76 -10.24 -3.49 14.26
CA ARG A 76 -10.06 -2.03 14.34
C ARG A 76 -9.95 -1.57 15.79
N GLU A 77 -10.80 -2.09 16.67
CA GLU A 77 -10.77 -1.80 18.11
C GLU A 77 -9.43 -2.23 18.74
N ALA A 78 -8.96 -3.43 18.41
CA ALA A 78 -7.67 -3.92 18.89
C ALA A 78 -6.49 -3.08 18.37
N ALA A 79 -6.52 -2.64 17.10
CA ALA A 79 -5.50 -1.77 16.54
C ALA A 79 -5.45 -0.41 17.26
N SER A 80 -6.62 0.18 17.55
CA SER A 80 -6.70 1.44 18.32
C SER A 80 -6.19 1.26 19.73
N ALA A 81 -6.69 0.25 20.47
CA ALA A 81 -6.28 -0.01 21.85
C ALA A 81 -4.77 -0.32 21.95
N TYR A 82 -4.23 -1.06 20.98
CA TYR A 82 -2.80 -1.34 20.93
C TYR A 82 -1.96 -0.11 20.60
N ALA A 83 -2.42 0.77 19.71
CA ALA A 83 -1.74 2.04 19.42
C ALA A 83 -1.63 2.91 20.69
N ASP A 84 -2.66 2.90 21.52
CA ASP A 84 -2.77 3.68 22.76
C ASP A 84 -2.20 2.99 24.00
N ARG A 85 -1.64 1.78 23.87
CA ARG A 85 -1.04 1.04 25.00
C ARG A 85 -0.02 1.88 25.78
N ASP A 86 0.01 1.64 27.09
CA ASP A 86 0.88 2.33 28.06
C ASP A 86 2.37 2.15 27.73
N ALA A 87 2.81 0.89 27.61
CA ALA A 87 4.20 0.56 27.32
C ALA A 87 4.40 0.33 25.82
N LYS A 88 5.03 1.29 25.13
CA LYS A 88 5.33 1.18 23.70
C LYS A 88 6.25 0.01 23.34
N SER A 89 6.98 -0.54 24.31
CA SER A 89 7.78 -1.77 24.13
C SER A 89 6.95 -3.06 24.16
N THR A 90 5.72 -3.04 24.67
CA THR A 90 4.87 -4.23 24.76
C THR A 90 4.46 -4.68 23.35
N PRO A 91 4.78 -5.93 22.93
CA PRO A 91 4.37 -6.46 21.65
C PRO A 91 2.89 -6.85 21.65
N TYR A 92 2.26 -6.86 20.48
CA TYR A 92 0.81 -7.12 20.35
C TYR A 92 0.39 -8.46 20.96
N ALA A 93 1.19 -9.52 20.80
CA ALA A 93 0.89 -10.83 21.38
C ALA A 93 0.75 -10.79 22.91
N ALA A 94 1.63 -10.04 23.59
CA ALA A 94 1.59 -9.88 25.05
C ALA A 94 0.48 -8.91 25.49
N PHE A 95 0.19 -7.90 24.67
CA PHE A 95 -0.91 -6.97 24.90
C PHE A 95 -2.28 -7.65 24.80
N ALA A 96 -2.50 -8.47 23.77
CA ALA A 96 -3.75 -9.17 23.54
C ALA A 96 -3.99 -10.27 24.58
N ALA A 97 -2.92 -10.84 25.15
CA ALA A 97 -3.01 -11.88 26.16
C ALA A 97 -3.74 -11.36 27.42
N GLY A 98 -4.92 -11.94 27.70
CA GLY A 98 -5.76 -11.52 28.83
C GLY A 98 -6.73 -10.37 28.50
N THR A 99 -6.87 -10.01 27.22
CA THR A 99 -7.91 -9.10 26.73
C THR A 99 -8.91 -9.85 25.85
N GLU A 100 -10.01 -9.19 25.47
CA GLU A 100 -10.96 -9.71 24.49
C GLU A 100 -10.51 -9.51 23.03
N HIS A 101 -9.37 -8.87 22.81
CA HIS A 101 -8.84 -8.60 21.47
C HIS A 101 -8.36 -9.89 20.77
N PRO A 102 -8.50 -9.99 19.44
CA PRO A 102 -8.09 -11.16 18.69
C PRO A 102 -6.59 -11.40 18.83
N ASN A 103 -6.22 -12.64 19.15
CA ASN A 103 -4.81 -13.01 19.24
C ASN A 103 -4.16 -13.04 17.85
N PRO A 104 -2.81 -12.93 17.75
CA PRO A 104 -2.13 -12.85 16.47
C PRO A 104 -2.31 -14.10 15.58
N ASP A 105 -2.49 -15.28 16.16
CA ASP A 105 -2.60 -16.51 15.38
C ASP A 105 -3.97 -16.65 14.72
N ARG A 106 -5.03 -16.15 15.37
CA ARG A 106 -6.34 -15.97 14.77
C ARG A 106 -6.24 -14.99 13.58
N LEU A 107 -5.66 -13.80 13.79
CA LEU A 107 -5.56 -12.78 12.74
C LEU A 107 -4.80 -13.27 11.49
N LYS A 108 -3.75 -14.08 11.64
CA LYS A 108 -3.00 -14.64 10.51
C LYS A 108 -3.79 -15.65 9.68
N GLY A 109 -4.81 -16.27 10.27
CA GLY A 109 -5.64 -17.28 9.62
C GLY A 109 -6.92 -16.73 8.99
N GLU A 110 -7.23 -15.44 9.20
CA GLU A 110 -8.39 -14.78 8.64
C GLU A 110 -8.04 -14.18 7.27
N GLU A 111 -8.88 -14.43 6.27
CA GLU A 111 -8.75 -13.85 4.93
C GLU A 111 -9.40 -12.46 4.88
N LEU A 112 -8.91 -11.60 3.96
CA LEU A 112 -9.39 -10.24 3.70
C LEU A 112 -10.10 -10.13 2.35
#